data_AF-A0A7V8ZB99-F1
#
_entry.id   AF-A0A7V8ZB99-F1
#
_cell.length_a   1.000
_cell.length_b   1.000
_cell.length_c   1.000
_cell.angle_alpha   90.00
_cell.angle_beta   90.00
_cell.angle_gamma   90.00
#
_symmetry.space_group_name_H-M   'P 1'
#
loop_
_entity.id
_entity.type
_entity.pdbx_description
1 polymer ?
#
loop_
_entity_poly.entity_id
_entity_poly.type
_entity_poly.pdbx_seq_one_letter_code
_entity_poly.pdbx_strand_id
1 'polypeptide(L)'
;LDLRLNLELPDGHVQVTDEARRRMVRVLRIHRPKVIFTQHWDDPHPDHAATAHIVREAARLASMRRYDEESGQAHVKMPMLAHAVHSRLVTPSFIVDVSEFLEGKMNAIRAHTSQFYREGSDEPVTRISEKNFLDQIESRARYVGSLIGVTAGEAWYVREALNIHDPVELLTRPMNIYS
;
A
#
# COMPACT_ATOMS: atom_id res chain seq x y z
N LEU A 1 1.24 12.93 12.27
CA LEU A 1 0.69 11.56 12.14
C LEU A 1 -0.37 11.42 13.20
N ASP A 2 -1.62 11.16 12.82
CA ASP A 2 -2.73 11.15 13.77
C ASP A 2 -2.80 9.84 14.58
N LEU A 3 -2.23 8.75 14.05
CA LEU A 3 -2.20 7.44 14.70
C LEU A 3 -1.12 6.51 14.11
N ARG A 4 -0.47 5.70 14.97
CA ARG A 4 0.36 4.55 14.58
C ARG A 4 -0.08 3.32 15.38
N LEU A 5 -0.36 2.21 14.71
CA LEU A 5 -0.71 0.93 15.33
C LEU A 5 0.20 -0.18 14.81
N ASN A 6 0.40 -1.21 15.63
CA ASN A 6 1.05 -2.46 15.26
C ASN A 6 0.16 -3.63 15.72
N LEU A 7 -0.06 -4.62 14.84
CA LEU A 7 -0.86 -5.81 15.15
C LEU A 7 -0.06 -6.90 15.87
N GLU A 8 1.25 -6.69 16.04
CA GLU A 8 2.17 -7.62 16.69
C GLU A 8 2.05 -9.03 16.07
N LEU A 9 1.94 -9.07 14.73
CA LEU A 9 2.07 -10.31 13.95
C LEU A 9 3.57 -10.60 13.79
N PRO A 10 3.98 -11.88 13.86
CA PRO A 10 5.39 -12.24 13.83
C PRO A 10 6.00 -11.96 12.45
N ASP A 11 7.09 -11.19 12.43
CA ASP A 11 7.87 -10.89 11.24
C ASP A 11 8.44 -12.17 10.59
N GLY A 12 8.41 -12.26 9.27
CA GLY A 12 8.75 -13.48 8.51
C GLY A 12 7.72 -14.61 8.61
N HIS A 13 6.66 -14.43 9.39
CA HIS A 13 5.66 -15.45 9.70
C HIS A 13 4.23 -14.91 9.60
N VAL A 14 4.00 -13.87 8.79
CA VAL A 14 2.65 -13.34 8.57
C VAL A 14 1.85 -14.36 7.79
N GLN A 15 0.79 -14.89 8.41
CA GLN A 15 -0.06 -15.93 7.84
C GLN A 15 -1.54 -15.54 7.88
N VAL A 16 -2.28 -15.97 6.86
CA VAL A 16 -3.72 -15.74 6.75
C VAL A 16 -4.47 -16.69 7.71
N THR A 17 -4.45 -16.33 9.00
CA THR A 17 -5.13 -17.05 10.06
C THR A 17 -6.38 -16.31 10.51
N ASP A 18 -7.30 -17.01 11.18
CA ASP A 18 -8.48 -16.38 11.76
C ASP A 18 -8.11 -15.34 12.84
N GLU A 19 -7.07 -15.60 13.63
CA GLU A 19 -6.56 -14.64 14.62
C GLU A 19 -6.04 -13.35 13.97
N ALA A 20 -5.23 -13.46 12.90
CA ALA A 20 -4.75 -12.29 12.16
C ALA A 20 -5.91 -11.47 11.56
N ARG A 21 -6.91 -12.16 10.99
CA ARG A 21 -8.12 -11.50 10.45
C ARG A 21 -8.94 -10.84 11.54
N ARG A 22 -9.17 -11.49 12.70
CA ARG A 22 -9.87 -10.88 13.85
C ARG A 22 -9.17 -9.62 14.34
N ARG A 23 -7.85 -9.65 14.51
CA ARG A 23 -7.07 -8.46 14.91
C ARG A 23 -7.25 -7.30 13.93
N MET A 24 -7.15 -7.58 12.62
CA MET A 24 -7.35 -6.56 11.59
C MET A 24 -8.80 -6.06 11.55
N VAL A 25 -9.80 -6.95 11.64
CA VAL A 25 -11.23 -6.59 11.71
C VAL A 25 -11.50 -5.61 12.84
N ARG A 26 -10.92 -5.86 14.02
CA ARG A 26 -11.11 -4.99 15.19
C ARG A 26 -10.57 -3.59 14.94
N VAL A 27 -9.39 -3.47 14.32
CA VAL A 27 -8.83 -2.18 13.89
C VAL A 27 -9.76 -1.48 12.90
N LEU A 28 -10.26 -2.19 11.90
CA LEU A 28 -11.17 -1.63 10.89
C LEU A 28 -12.50 -1.15 11.48
N ARG A 29 -13.06 -1.88 12.46
CA ARG A 29 -14.31 -1.49 13.13
C ARG A 29 -14.16 -0.28 14.05
N ILE A 30 -12.99 -0.11 14.67
CA ILE A 30 -12.66 1.06 15.49
C ILE A 30 -12.49 2.31 14.60
N HIS A 31 -11.67 2.21 13.55
CA HIS A 31 -11.26 3.38 12.77
C HIS A 31 -12.15 3.68 11.57
N ARG A 32 -12.98 2.72 11.14
CA ARG A 32 -13.99 2.88 10.07
C ARG A 32 -13.42 3.55 8.80
N PRO A 33 -12.27 3.09 8.26
CA PRO A 33 -11.68 3.74 7.10
C PRO A 33 -12.60 3.66 5.89
N LYS A 34 -12.54 4.67 5.02
CA LYS A 34 -13.24 4.66 3.73
C LYS A 34 -12.44 3.92 2.65
N VAL A 35 -11.11 4.03 2.71
CA VAL A 35 -10.15 3.45 1.76
C VAL A 35 -9.01 2.83 2.55
N ILE A 36 -8.50 1.69 2.08
CA ILE A 36 -7.27 1.05 2.58
C ILE A 36 -6.29 0.94 1.43
N PHE A 37 -5.06 1.41 1.67
CA PHE A 37 -3.92 1.16 0.81
C PHE A 37 -3.12 -0.02 1.39
N THR A 38 -2.81 -1.03 0.56
CA THR A 38 -2.10 -2.23 0.99
C THR A 38 -1.18 -2.77 -0.11
N GLN A 39 -0.47 -3.86 0.14
CA GLN A 39 0.43 -4.49 -0.83
C GLN A 39 -0.36 -5.21 -1.94
N HIS A 40 0.28 -5.45 -3.08
CA HIS A 40 -0.25 -6.37 -4.08
C HIS A 40 -0.05 -7.83 -3.63
N TRP A 41 -0.99 -8.72 -3.93
CA TRP A 41 -0.95 -10.12 -3.48
C TRP A 41 0.10 -10.98 -4.21
N ASP A 42 0.60 -10.50 -5.35
CA ASP A 42 1.69 -11.11 -6.13
C ASP A 42 3.06 -10.48 -5.82
N ASP A 43 3.21 -9.87 -4.64
CA ASP A 43 4.51 -9.37 -4.19
C ASP A 43 5.44 -10.56 -3.85
N PRO A 44 6.71 -10.55 -4.29
CA PRO A 44 7.63 -11.66 -4.05
C PRO A 44 7.95 -11.89 -2.57
N HIS A 45 7.72 -10.90 -1.69
CA HIS A 45 7.88 -11.09 -0.26
C HIS A 45 6.63 -11.76 0.32
N PRO A 46 6.75 -12.95 0.96
CA PRO A 46 5.59 -13.71 1.43
C PRO A 46 4.73 -12.92 2.43
N ASP A 47 5.34 -12.14 3.34
CA ASP A 47 4.57 -11.32 4.28
C ASP A 47 3.77 -10.20 3.60
N HIS A 48 4.26 -9.64 2.49
CA HIS A 48 3.51 -8.64 1.72
C HIS A 48 2.26 -9.27 1.12
N ALA A 49 2.41 -10.42 0.46
CA ALA A 49 1.30 -11.18 -0.12
C ALA A 49 0.28 -11.59 0.96
N ALA A 50 0.75 -12.16 2.09
CA ALA A 50 -0.10 -12.56 3.20
C ALA A 50 -0.83 -11.35 3.82
N THR A 51 -0.16 -10.21 3.98
CA THR A 51 -0.77 -8.97 4.46
C THR A 51 -1.88 -8.50 3.53
N ALA A 52 -1.67 -8.52 2.21
CA ALA A 52 -2.68 -8.16 1.23
C ALA A 52 -3.95 -9.05 1.36
N HIS A 53 -3.76 -10.36 1.59
CA HIS A 53 -4.86 -11.29 1.83
C HIS A 53 -5.59 -11.00 3.16
N ILE A 54 -4.86 -10.83 4.27
CA ILE A 54 -5.43 -10.51 5.59
C ILE A 54 -6.27 -9.24 5.52
N VAL A 55 -5.72 -8.16 4.95
CA VAL A 55 -6.39 -6.86 4.86
C VAL A 55 -7.68 -6.96 4.06
N ARG A 56 -7.63 -7.62 2.89
CA ARG A 56 -8.81 -7.80 2.03
C ARG A 56 -9.90 -8.64 2.70
N GLU A 57 -9.53 -9.76 3.30
CA GLU A 57 -10.50 -10.62 4.00
C GLU A 57 -11.09 -9.92 5.22
N ALA A 58 -10.26 -9.23 6.00
CA ALA A 58 -10.71 -8.43 7.14
C ALA A 58 -11.62 -7.29 6.72
N ALA A 59 -11.37 -6.60 5.61
CA ALA A 59 -12.27 -5.57 5.08
C ALA A 59 -13.68 -6.11 4.80
N ARG A 60 -13.77 -7.32 4.22
CA ARG A 60 -15.05 -7.99 4.02
C ARG A 60 -15.68 -8.42 5.34
N LEU A 61 -14.93 -9.08 6.21
CA LEU A 61 -15.42 -9.60 7.50
C LEU A 61 -15.85 -8.49 8.47
N ALA A 62 -15.18 -7.34 8.44
CA ALA A 62 -15.54 -6.17 9.25
C ALA A 62 -16.95 -5.64 8.94
N SER A 63 -17.45 -5.89 7.72
CA SER A 63 -18.83 -5.57 7.32
C SER A 63 -19.88 -6.60 7.72
N MET A 64 -19.46 -7.77 8.19
CA MET A 64 -20.36 -8.86 8.57
C MET A 64 -20.69 -8.77 10.06
N ARG A 65 -21.98 -8.65 10.38
CA ARG A 65 -22.45 -8.58 11.79
C ARG A 65 -22.06 -9.80 12.63
N ARG A 66 -22.03 -11.00 12.02
CA ARG A 66 -21.82 -12.28 12.72
C ARG A 66 -20.36 -12.72 12.87
N TYR A 67 -19.40 -11.88 12.49
CA TYR A 67 -17.98 -12.19 12.67
C TYR A 67 -17.44 -11.45 13.89
N ASP A 68 -16.71 -12.13 14.78
CA ASP A 68 -16.14 -11.54 16.00
C ASP A 68 -17.19 -10.80 16.85
N GLU A 69 -18.35 -11.43 17.09
CA GLU A 69 -19.48 -10.87 17.85
C GLU A 69 -19.11 -10.60 19.31
N GLU A 70 -18.23 -11.43 19.88
CA GLU A 70 -17.70 -11.32 21.23
C GLU A 70 -16.94 -10.01 21.48
N SER A 71 -16.47 -9.34 20.42
CA SER A 71 -15.83 -8.02 20.53
C SER A 71 -16.79 -6.90 20.91
N GLY A 72 -18.11 -7.09 20.71
CA GLY A 72 -19.14 -6.06 20.89
C GLY A 72 -19.04 -4.88 19.92
N GLN A 73 -18.15 -4.94 18.93
CA GLN A 73 -17.93 -3.84 18.00
C GLN A 73 -18.97 -3.82 16.88
N ALA A 74 -19.46 -2.63 16.54
CA ALA A 74 -20.33 -2.44 15.39
C ALA A 74 -19.61 -2.80 14.08
N HIS A 75 -20.34 -3.49 13.19
CA HIS A 75 -19.87 -3.70 11.81
C HIS A 75 -19.76 -2.36 11.06
N VAL A 76 -18.93 -2.34 10.02
CA VAL A 76 -18.66 -1.13 9.22
C VAL A 76 -18.97 -1.37 7.75
N LYS A 77 -19.16 -0.29 6.98
CA LYS A 77 -19.19 -0.42 5.52
C LYS A 77 -17.83 -0.96 5.05
N MET A 78 -17.84 -1.90 4.11
CA MET A 78 -16.60 -2.42 3.53
C MET A 78 -15.81 -1.25 2.89
N PRO A 79 -14.56 -1.00 3.31
CA PRO A 79 -13.72 0.01 2.68
C PRO A 79 -13.34 -0.40 1.27
N MET A 80 -13.03 0.58 0.43
CA MET A 80 -12.40 0.33 -0.87
C MET A 80 -10.92 0.01 -0.66
N LEU A 81 -10.36 -0.85 -1.53
CA LEU A 81 -8.96 -1.26 -1.44
C LEU A 81 -8.21 -0.81 -2.69
N ALA A 82 -7.00 -0.29 -2.47
CA ALA A 82 -6.02 -0.03 -3.51
C ALA A 82 -4.70 -0.70 -3.14
N HIS A 83 -4.09 -1.35 -4.12
CA HIS A 83 -2.89 -2.16 -3.96
C HIS A 83 -1.69 -1.44 -4.59
N ALA A 84 -0.61 -1.28 -3.82
CA ALA A 84 0.61 -0.66 -4.31
C ALA A 84 1.21 -1.52 -5.43
N VAL A 85 1.58 -0.88 -6.55
CA VAL A 85 2.14 -1.57 -7.71
C VAL A 85 3.67 -1.52 -7.65
N HIS A 86 4.28 -2.66 -7.32
CA HIS A 86 5.74 -2.82 -7.33
C HIS A 86 6.24 -3.70 -8.48
N SER A 87 5.42 -4.65 -8.93
CA SER A 87 5.74 -5.55 -10.05
C SER A 87 5.51 -4.84 -11.39
N ARG A 88 6.42 -5.03 -12.35
CA ARG A 88 6.27 -4.54 -13.72
C ARG A 88 5.19 -5.27 -14.51
N LEU A 89 4.71 -6.41 -14.01
CA LEU A 89 3.68 -7.22 -14.66
C LEU A 89 2.25 -6.75 -14.33
N VAL A 90 2.10 -5.82 -13.39
CA VAL A 90 0.81 -5.29 -12.97
C VAL A 90 0.61 -3.92 -13.59
N THR A 91 -0.37 -3.81 -14.49
CA THR A 91 -0.79 -2.52 -15.03
C THR A 91 -1.56 -1.75 -13.94
N PRO A 92 -1.16 -0.51 -13.61
CA PRO A 92 -1.89 0.29 -12.63
C PRO A 92 -3.30 0.63 -13.11
N SER A 93 -4.25 0.68 -12.19
CA SER A 93 -5.61 1.18 -12.44
C SER A 93 -5.66 2.70 -12.43
N PHE A 94 -4.83 3.34 -11.61
CA PHE A 94 -4.65 4.78 -11.60
C PHE A 94 -3.28 5.16 -11.04
N ILE A 95 -2.84 6.38 -11.34
CA ILE A 95 -1.61 6.97 -10.85
C ILE A 95 -1.95 8.30 -10.18
N VAL A 96 -1.37 8.55 -9.03
CA VAL A 96 -1.48 9.83 -8.31
C VAL A 96 -0.22 10.65 -8.57
N ASP A 97 -0.38 11.89 -9.02
CA ASP A 97 0.72 12.86 -9.08
C ASP A 97 1.17 13.18 -7.65
N VAL A 98 2.43 12.85 -7.34
CA VAL A 98 3.07 13.11 -6.05
C VAL A 98 4.29 14.02 -6.21
N SER A 99 4.36 14.79 -7.31
CA SER A 99 5.52 15.63 -7.64
C SER A 99 5.90 16.59 -6.51
N GLU A 100 4.91 17.24 -5.90
CA GLU A 100 5.12 18.17 -4.76
C GLU A 100 5.45 17.44 -3.44
N PHE A 101 5.22 16.13 -3.38
CA PHE A 101 5.39 15.31 -2.17
C PHE A 101 6.61 14.37 -2.22
N LEU A 102 7.32 14.34 -3.35
CA LEU A 102 8.43 13.41 -3.56
C LEU A 102 9.51 13.57 -2.49
N GLU A 103 9.92 14.80 -2.19
CA GLU A 103 10.94 15.05 -1.17
C GLU A 103 10.47 14.58 0.22
N GLY A 104 9.23 14.91 0.60
CA GLY A 104 8.63 14.49 1.85
C GLY A 104 8.57 12.96 1.98
N LYS A 105 8.17 12.27 0.91
CA LYS A 105 8.20 10.80 0.81
C LYS A 105 9.61 10.25 1.01
N MET A 106 10.61 10.80 0.31
CA MET A 106 11.98 10.33 0.42
C MET A 106 12.55 10.59 1.83
N ASN A 107 12.20 11.69 2.47
CA ASN A 107 12.59 11.97 3.86
C ASN A 107 11.95 11.00 4.85
N ALA A 108 10.67 10.64 4.66
CA ALA A 108 10.00 9.62 5.48
C ALA A 108 10.69 8.25 5.34
N ILE A 109 11.11 7.86 4.13
CA ILE A 109 11.86 6.62 3.89
C ILE A 109 13.22 6.67 4.60
N ARG A 110 13.99 7.76 4.40
CA ARG A 110 15.31 7.94 5.02
C ARG A 110 15.30 7.94 6.55
N ALA A 111 14.15 8.27 7.17
CA ALA A 111 14.01 8.23 8.63
C ALA A 111 14.19 6.81 9.21
N HIS A 112 14.01 5.75 8.42
CA HIS A 112 14.29 4.36 8.81
C HIS A 112 15.78 4.03 8.66
N THR A 113 16.64 4.77 9.35
CA THR A 113 18.10 4.77 9.16
C THR A 113 18.77 3.40 9.36
N SER A 114 18.18 2.50 10.15
CA SER A 114 18.69 1.13 10.35
C SER A 114 18.37 0.17 9.19
N GLN A 115 17.41 0.51 8.33
CA GLN A 115 16.96 -0.35 7.24
C GLN A 115 17.73 -0.10 5.93
N PHE A 116 18.26 1.11 5.75
CA PHE A 116 18.88 1.55 4.50
C PHE A 116 20.39 1.65 4.60
N TYR A 117 21.05 1.80 3.45
CA TYR A 117 22.50 1.96 3.40
C TYR A 117 22.97 3.08 4.32
N ARG A 118 23.93 2.75 5.19
CA ARG A 118 24.66 3.71 6.02
C ARG A 118 26.12 3.31 6.03
N GLU A 119 26.99 4.28 5.82
CA GLU A 119 28.44 4.08 5.88
C GLU A 119 28.85 3.67 7.31
N GLY A 120 29.68 2.62 7.41
CA GLY A 120 30.10 2.07 8.71
C GLY A 120 28.97 1.41 9.52
N SER A 121 27.93 0.88 8.87
CA SER A 121 26.89 0.10 9.54
C SER A 121 27.33 -1.34 9.77
N ASP A 122 27.07 -1.85 10.97
CA ASP A 122 27.25 -3.27 11.34
C ASP A 122 25.99 -4.12 11.06
N GLU A 123 24.94 -3.51 10.51
CA GLU A 123 23.69 -4.18 10.15
C GLU A 123 23.89 -5.19 9.00
N PRO A 124 23.09 -6.28 8.94
CA PRO A 124 23.16 -7.25 7.86
C PRO A 124 22.92 -6.61 6.49
N VAL A 125 23.73 -6.99 5.50
CA VAL A 125 23.54 -6.55 4.13
C VAL A 125 22.31 -7.24 3.55
N THR A 126 21.32 -6.43 3.17
CA THR A 126 20.11 -6.83 2.47
C THR A 126 19.99 -6.05 1.17
N ARG A 127 19.04 -6.44 0.30
CA ARG A 127 18.75 -5.69 -0.94
C ARG A 127 18.42 -4.22 -0.67
N ILE A 128 17.72 -3.93 0.45
CA ILE A 128 17.29 -2.57 0.79
C ILE A 128 18.43 -1.74 1.40
N SER A 129 19.49 -2.36 1.88
CA SER A 129 20.69 -1.68 2.39
C SER A 129 21.76 -1.45 1.32
N GLU A 130 21.47 -1.74 0.04
CA GLU A 130 22.34 -1.40 -1.09
C GLU A 130 22.37 0.12 -1.31
N LYS A 131 23.53 0.69 -1.67
CA LYS A 131 23.71 2.15 -1.82
C LYS A 131 22.70 2.80 -2.76
N ASN A 132 22.37 2.11 -3.84
CA ASN A 132 21.50 2.60 -4.91
C ASN A 132 20.00 2.32 -4.66
N PHE A 133 19.62 1.68 -3.54
CA PHE A 133 18.22 1.30 -3.33
C PHE A 133 17.30 2.53 -3.23
N LEU A 134 17.76 3.60 -2.56
CA LEU A 134 17.01 4.85 -2.48
C LEU A 134 16.84 5.50 -3.86
N ASP A 135 17.88 5.47 -4.70
CA ASP A 135 17.83 5.97 -6.07
C ASP A 135 16.85 5.16 -6.92
N GLN A 136 16.75 3.84 -6.69
CA GLN A 136 15.77 2.98 -7.36
C GLN A 136 14.32 3.36 -6.97
N ILE A 137 14.07 3.69 -5.70
CA ILE A 137 12.73 4.14 -5.26
C ILE A 137 12.35 5.44 -5.97
N GLU A 138 13.26 6.42 -5.98
CA GLU A 138 13.02 7.71 -6.63
C GLU A 138 12.86 7.54 -8.15
N SER A 139 13.72 6.75 -8.78
CA SER A 139 13.63 6.43 -10.22
C SER A 139 12.31 5.78 -10.59
N ARG A 140 11.79 4.89 -9.75
CA ARG A 140 10.47 4.28 -9.94
C ARG A 140 9.36 5.32 -9.84
N ALA A 141 9.41 6.22 -8.86
CA ALA A 141 8.43 7.29 -8.75
C ALA A 141 8.44 8.20 -9.99
N ARG A 142 9.63 8.54 -10.51
CA ARG A 142 9.79 9.33 -11.74
C ARG A 142 9.28 8.61 -12.99
N TYR A 143 9.59 7.32 -13.13
CA TYR A 143 9.05 6.49 -14.22
C TYR A 143 7.52 6.44 -14.19
N VAL A 144 6.92 6.19 -13.02
CA VAL A 144 5.45 6.17 -12.90
C VAL A 144 4.88 7.56 -13.19
N GLY A 145 5.52 8.64 -12.73
CA GLY A 145 5.12 10.01 -13.04
C GLY A 145 5.13 10.29 -14.54
N SER A 146 6.14 9.78 -15.27
CA SER A 146 6.23 9.98 -16.71
C SER A 146 5.06 9.35 -17.47
N LEU A 147 4.41 8.31 -16.93
CA LEU A 147 3.23 7.69 -17.55
C LEU A 147 2.02 8.62 -17.64
N ILE A 148 1.95 9.64 -16.77
CA ILE A 148 0.88 10.66 -16.78
C ILE A 148 1.42 12.08 -17.04
N GLY A 149 2.68 12.19 -17.47
CA GLY A 149 3.30 13.46 -17.85
C GLY A 149 3.69 14.38 -16.68
N VAL A 150 3.96 13.82 -15.49
CA VAL A 150 4.36 14.58 -14.29
C VAL A 150 5.73 14.15 -13.76
N THR A 151 6.28 14.88 -12.78
CA THR A 151 7.64 14.65 -12.27
C THR A 151 7.76 13.33 -11.50
N ALA A 152 6.76 13.01 -10.67
CA ALA A 152 6.72 11.78 -9.90
C ALA A 152 5.28 11.30 -9.66
N GLY A 153 5.08 9.99 -9.72
CA GLY A 153 3.77 9.37 -9.53
C GLY A 153 3.83 8.15 -8.61
N GLU A 154 2.69 7.84 -7.99
CA GLU A 154 2.43 6.59 -7.28
C GLU A 154 1.34 5.77 -7.98
N ALA A 155 1.69 4.55 -8.35
CA ALA A 155 0.87 3.63 -9.10
C ALA A 155 0.07 2.71 -8.17
N TRP A 156 -1.24 2.64 -8.42
CA TRP A 156 -2.17 1.85 -7.63
C TRP A 156 -3.01 0.95 -8.51
N TYR A 157 -3.27 -0.25 -8.03
CA TYR A 157 -4.14 -1.22 -8.65
C TYR A 157 -5.39 -1.42 -7.80
N VAL A 158 -6.56 -1.38 -8.43
CA VAL A 158 -7.85 -1.73 -7.81
C VAL A 158 -8.37 -2.96 -8.53
N ARG A 159 -8.79 -3.96 -7.74
CA ARG A 159 -9.29 -5.22 -8.28
C ARG A 159 -10.66 -5.04 -8.94
N GLU A 160 -11.49 -4.23 -8.31
CA GLU A 160 -12.82 -3.87 -8.79
C GLU A 160 -12.74 -2.79 -9.88
N ALA A 161 -13.83 -2.63 -10.64
CA ALA A 161 -13.93 -1.54 -11.59
C ALA A 161 -14.07 -0.19 -10.86
N LEU A 162 -13.31 0.82 -11.29
CA LEU A 162 -13.47 2.19 -10.82
C LEU A 162 -14.76 2.78 -11.39
N ASN A 163 -15.64 3.25 -10.50
CA ASN A 163 -16.80 4.02 -10.90
C ASN A 163 -16.37 5.47 -11.15
N ILE A 164 -16.68 5.98 -12.34
CA ILE A 164 -16.38 7.35 -12.76
C ILE A 164 -17.67 8.11 -13.03
N HIS A 165 -17.75 9.34 -12.53
CA HIS A 165 -18.92 10.19 -12.71
C HIS A 165 -18.96 10.82 -14.11
N ASP A 166 -17.81 11.31 -14.58
CA ASP A 166 -17.66 11.94 -15.90
C ASP A 166 -16.44 11.36 -16.63
N PRO A 167 -16.64 10.57 -17.71
CA PRO A 167 -15.53 10.02 -18.49
C PRO A 167 -14.78 11.08 -19.31
N VAL A 168 -15.43 12.18 -19.69
CA VAL A 168 -14.79 13.25 -20.48
C VAL A 168 -13.81 14.02 -19.61
N GLU A 169 -14.19 14.36 -18.38
CA GLU A 169 -13.26 14.98 -17.42
C GLU A 169 -12.01 14.10 -17.20
N LEU A 170 -12.21 12.79 -17.03
CA LEU A 170 -11.09 11.87 -16.80
C LEU A 170 -10.16 11.75 -18.01
N LEU A 171 -10.73 11.54 -19.20
CA LEU A 171 -9.96 11.27 -20.42
C LEU A 171 -9.33 12.52 -21.06
N THR A 172 -9.65 13.71 -20.58
CA THR A 172 -9.04 14.99 -21.03
C THR A 172 -7.91 15.47 -20.11
N ARG A 173 -7.64 14.76 -19.01
CA ARG A 173 -6.46 15.03 -18.16
C ARG A 173 -5.16 14.70 -18.91
N PRO A 174 -4.03 15.32 -18.53
CA PRO A 174 -2.72 14.98 -19.08
C PRO A 174 -2.46 13.47 -19.01
N MET A 175 -2.14 12.88 -20.16
CA MET A 175 -1.72 11.49 -20.31
C MET A 175 -0.46 11.48 -21.17
N ASN A 176 0.45 10.56 -20.91
CA ASN A 176 1.60 10.35 -21.79
C ASN A 176 1.34 9.15 -22.70
N ILE A 177 1.07 9.41 -23.99
CA ILE A 177 0.84 8.35 -24.99
C ILE A 177 2.13 7.72 -25.52
N TYR A 178 3.29 8.26 -25.14
CA TYR A 178 4.61 7.85 -25.62
C TYR A 178 5.44 7.11 -24.56
N SER A 179 4.87 6.84 -23.38
CA SER A 179 5.53 6.21 -22.23
C SER A 179 5.23 4.73 -22.07
#